data_AF-A0A920M1F6-F1
#
_entry.id   AF-A0A920M1F6-F1
#
_cell.length_a   1.000
_cell.length_b   1.000
_cell.length_c   1.000
_cell.angle_alpha   90.00
_cell.angle_beta   90.00
_cell.angle_gamma   90.00
#
_symmetry.space_group_name_H-M   'P 1'
#
loop_
_entity.id
_entity.type
_entity.pdbx_description
1 polymer ?
#
loop_
_entity_poly.entity_id
_entity_poly.type
_entity_poly.pdbx_seq_one_letter_code
_entity_poly.pdbx_strand_id
1 'polypeptide(L)'
;MFAAYLKLLMPFVVVLPGICAAVIFPSLERSDQAYPMMMSLLPNGLLGLTFAALIAAIISSLASMTNSISTIFTIDVYRNLSSKEVSEASLVKIGRNVAWISVLIAVICAKPLLGSMESAFQYIQNFTGFFTPGILVIFLVALFWNRATTLSVLIAAITSLVLSFLIFLFAPDLPFIHRMAIVFLFSGLMCFITVQFQRAKIHNNAIFLNDINFVTSKSFNVNTIVIVGLLVIFYFLLW
;
A
#
# COMPACT_ATOMS: atom_id res chain seq x y z
N MET A 1 5.23 12.06 -14.60
CA MET A 1 6.06 11.45 -15.66
C MET A 1 7.44 11.05 -15.17
N PHE A 2 8.28 11.96 -14.67
CA PHE A 2 9.63 11.61 -14.19
C PHE A 2 9.64 10.44 -13.20
N ALA A 3 8.75 10.45 -12.19
CA ALA A 3 8.62 9.34 -11.24
C ALA A 3 8.28 7.98 -11.89
N ALA A 4 7.55 7.98 -13.01
CA ALA A 4 7.25 6.74 -13.74
C ALA A 4 8.50 6.16 -14.42
N TYR A 5 9.38 7.01 -14.96
CA TYR A 5 10.69 6.57 -15.45
C TYR A 5 11.58 6.02 -14.33
N LEU A 6 11.62 6.70 -13.17
CA LEU A 6 12.36 6.19 -12.02
C LEU A 6 11.85 4.82 -11.56
N LYS A 7 10.54 4.57 -11.64
CA LYS A 7 9.98 3.25 -11.34
C LYS A 7 10.45 2.15 -12.29
N LEU A 8 10.77 2.44 -13.56
CA LEU A 8 11.34 1.45 -14.47
C LEU A 8 12.74 0.99 -14.04
N LEU A 9 13.48 1.84 -13.31
CA LEU A 9 14.82 1.52 -12.80
C LEU A 9 14.78 0.71 -11.50
N MET A 10 13.67 0.77 -10.74
CA MET A 10 13.58 0.13 -9.42
C MET A 10 13.88 -1.38 -9.43
N PRO A 11 13.39 -2.20 -10.39
CA PRO A 11 13.75 -3.62 -10.43
C PRO A 11 15.25 -3.86 -10.58
N PHE A 12 15.96 -3.03 -11.35
CA PHE A 12 17.41 -3.16 -11.51
C PHE A 12 18.19 -2.82 -10.25
N VAL A 13 17.69 -1.89 -9.44
CA VAL A 13 18.35 -1.49 -8.18
C VAL A 13 18.02 -2.44 -7.04
N VAL A 14 16.76 -2.92 -6.97
CA VAL A 14 16.25 -3.66 -5.80
C VAL A 14 16.16 -5.16 -6.03
N VAL A 15 15.72 -5.61 -7.22
CA VAL A 15 15.46 -7.04 -7.50
C VAL A 15 16.69 -7.74 -8.07
N LEU A 16 17.43 -7.09 -8.97
CA LEU A 16 18.60 -7.69 -9.61
C LEU A 16 19.67 -8.15 -8.59
N PRO A 17 20.02 -7.37 -7.54
CA PRO A 17 20.94 -7.87 -6.51
C PRO A 17 20.44 -9.14 -5.82
N GLY A 18 19.12 -9.28 -5.63
CA GLY A 18 18.51 -10.50 -5.08
C GLY A 18 18.68 -11.71 -6.00
N ILE A 19 18.53 -11.53 -7.32
CA ILE A 19 18.78 -12.59 -8.31
C ILE A 19 20.25 -13.00 -8.30
N CYS A 20 21.18 -12.04 -8.28
CA CYS A 20 22.61 -12.32 -8.16
C CYS A 20 22.94 -13.07 -6.86
N ALA A 21 22.32 -12.67 -5.75
CA ALA A 21 22.52 -13.34 -4.46
C ALA A 21 22.07 -14.80 -4.48
N ALA A 22 20.95 -15.12 -5.14
CA ALA A 22 20.47 -16.50 -5.27
C ALA A 22 21.46 -17.41 -6.02
N VAL A 23 22.23 -16.86 -6.96
CA VAL A 23 23.27 -17.60 -7.71
C VAL A 23 24.57 -17.72 -6.90
N ILE A 24 24.98 -16.65 -6.22
CA ILE A 24 26.25 -16.58 -5.48
C ILE A 24 26.15 -17.31 -4.12
N PHE A 25 24.98 -17.27 -3.48
CA PHE A 25 24.71 -17.85 -2.17
C PHE A 25 23.53 -18.85 -2.24
N PRO A 26 23.75 -20.06 -2.78
CA PRO A 26 22.68 -21.03 -3.03
C PRO A 26 22.04 -21.61 -1.75
N SER A 27 22.64 -21.40 -0.58
CA SER A 27 22.16 -21.89 0.72
C SER A 27 21.48 -20.81 1.58
N LEU A 28 20.86 -19.81 0.96
CA LEU A 28 20.09 -18.78 1.67
C LEU A 28 18.81 -19.38 2.27
N GLU A 29 18.73 -19.43 3.61
CA GLU A 29 17.53 -19.89 4.31
C GLU A 29 16.33 -18.95 4.14
N ARG A 30 16.58 -17.65 3.91
CA ARG A 30 15.52 -16.62 3.75
C ARG A 30 15.84 -15.67 2.60
N SER A 31 14.83 -15.41 1.77
CA SER A 31 14.97 -14.51 0.61
C SER A 31 15.35 -13.08 1.00
N ASP A 32 14.86 -12.58 2.15
CA ASP A 32 15.12 -11.22 2.61
C ASP A 32 16.59 -10.98 3.04
N GLN A 33 17.38 -12.05 3.26
CA GLN A 33 18.81 -11.95 3.60
C GLN A 33 19.70 -11.72 2.38
N ALA A 34 19.15 -11.83 1.17
CA ALA A 34 19.89 -11.69 -0.09
C ALA A 34 20.63 -10.33 -0.19
N TYR A 35 19.95 -9.23 0.14
CA TYR A 35 20.54 -7.90 0.01
C TYR A 35 21.65 -7.63 1.05
N PRO A 36 21.48 -7.93 2.35
CA PRO A 36 22.59 -7.90 3.31
C PRO A 36 23.81 -8.75 2.91
N MET A 37 23.59 -9.95 2.35
CA MET A 37 24.67 -10.82 1.88
C MET A 37 25.40 -10.25 0.65
N MET A 38 24.72 -9.54 -0.24
CA MET A 38 25.38 -8.81 -1.31
C MET A 38 26.22 -7.64 -0.78
N MET A 39 25.74 -6.95 0.27
CA MET A 39 26.50 -5.85 0.88
C MET A 39 27.82 -6.32 1.48
N SER A 40 27.92 -7.54 2.01
CA SER A 40 29.18 -8.04 2.57
C SER A 40 30.30 -8.22 1.54
N LEU A 41 29.99 -8.16 0.25
CA LEU A 41 30.98 -8.17 -0.83
C LEU A 41 31.61 -6.79 -1.08
N LEU A 42 31.10 -5.72 -0.46
CA LEU A 42 31.61 -4.37 -0.64
C LEU A 42 32.92 -4.13 0.13
N PRO A 43 33.83 -3.30 -0.39
CA PRO A 43 35.06 -2.94 0.31
C PRO A 43 34.76 -2.06 1.54
N ASN A 44 35.69 -2.08 2.51
CA ASN A 44 35.49 -1.58 3.88
C ASN A 44 35.06 -0.09 4.03
N GLY A 45 35.22 0.77 3.03
CA GLY A 45 34.65 2.13 3.04
C GLY A 45 33.21 2.21 2.51
N LEU A 46 32.94 1.52 1.40
CA LEU A 46 31.62 1.51 0.76
C LEU A 46 30.61 0.70 1.57
N LEU A 47 31.05 -0.37 2.24
CA LEU A 47 30.22 -1.12 3.17
C LEU A 47 29.66 -0.21 4.28
N GLY A 48 30.52 0.59 4.91
CA GLY A 48 30.10 1.51 5.97
C GLY A 48 29.14 2.60 5.47
N LEU A 49 29.43 3.18 4.29
CA LEU A 49 28.57 4.19 3.68
C LEU A 49 27.18 3.64 3.34
N THR A 50 27.13 2.48 2.68
CA THR A 50 25.87 1.84 2.27
C THR A 50 25.05 1.38 3.48
N PHE A 51 25.69 0.84 4.51
CA PHE A 51 25.03 0.48 5.76
C PHE A 51 24.45 1.70 6.47
N ALA A 52 25.20 2.79 6.59
CA ALA A 52 24.72 4.04 7.19
C ALA A 52 23.51 4.61 6.41
N ALA A 53 23.57 4.62 5.08
CA ALA A 53 22.47 5.06 4.22
C ALA A 53 21.21 4.20 4.39
N LEU A 54 21.37 2.87 4.48
CA LEU A 54 20.27 1.93 4.70
C LEU A 54 19.60 2.17 6.05
N ILE A 55 20.37 2.28 7.13
CA ILE A 55 19.85 2.55 8.48
C ILE A 55 19.13 3.90 8.52
N ALA A 56 19.71 4.95 7.93
CA ALA A 56 19.07 6.26 7.84
C ALA A 56 17.72 6.20 7.08
N ALA A 57 17.66 5.48 5.96
CA ALA A 57 16.44 5.30 5.19
C ALA A 57 15.36 4.52 5.96
N ILE A 58 15.75 3.48 6.71
CA ILE A 58 14.84 2.70 7.56
C ILE A 58 14.28 3.58 8.68
N ILE A 59 15.13 4.31 9.40
CA ILE A 59 14.71 5.19 10.50
C ILE A 59 13.78 6.29 9.98
N SER A 60 14.10 6.88 8.82
CA SER A 60 13.24 7.89 8.18
C SER A 60 11.86 7.34 7.82
N SER A 61 11.80 6.13 7.25
CA SER A 61 10.54 5.47 6.89
C SER A 61 9.71 5.13 8.13
N LEU A 62 10.34 4.59 9.19
CA LEU A 62 9.68 4.29 10.46
C LEU A 62 9.13 5.57 11.11
N ALA A 63 9.92 6.64 11.17
CA ALA A 63 9.48 7.91 11.71
C ALA A 63 8.26 8.47 10.95
N SER A 64 8.27 8.39 9.62
CA SER A 64 7.13 8.81 8.79
C SER A 64 5.88 7.97 9.07
N MET A 65 5.99 6.64 9.11
CA MET A 65 4.86 5.75 9.40
C MET A 65 4.29 5.96 10.81
N THR A 66 5.16 6.07 11.82
CA THR A 66 4.75 6.33 13.20
C THR A 66 4.07 7.70 13.33
N ASN A 67 4.54 8.72 12.62
CA ASN A 67 3.91 10.03 12.58
C ASN A 67 2.52 9.99 11.92
N SER A 68 2.37 9.22 10.84
CA SER A 68 1.05 9.01 10.20
C SER A 68 0.07 8.32 11.15
N ILE A 69 0.48 7.26 11.85
CA ILE A 69 -0.37 6.58 12.85
C ILE A 69 -0.80 7.55 13.96
N SER A 70 0.15 8.33 14.47
CA SER A 70 -0.09 9.35 15.50
C SER A 70 -1.11 10.40 15.06
N THR A 71 -0.98 10.88 13.83
CA THR A 71 -1.85 11.93 13.27
C THR A 71 -3.25 11.38 13.00
N ILE A 72 -3.36 10.21 12.36
CA ILE A 72 -4.65 9.55 12.10
C ILE A 72 -5.37 9.29 13.42
N PHE A 73 -4.69 8.77 14.43
CA PHE A 73 -5.32 8.51 15.71
C PHE A 73 -5.74 9.80 16.42
N THR A 74 -4.89 10.83 16.46
CA THR A 74 -5.20 12.06 17.22
C THR A 74 -6.29 12.90 16.56
N ILE A 75 -6.24 13.06 15.23
CA ILE A 75 -7.16 13.91 14.48
C ILE A 75 -8.42 13.13 14.11
N ASP A 76 -8.28 11.97 13.45
CA ASP A 76 -9.44 11.28 12.86
C ASP A 76 -10.22 10.46 13.89
N VAL A 77 -9.57 9.98 14.94
CA VAL A 77 -10.21 9.16 16.00
C VAL A 77 -10.45 9.98 17.26
N TYR A 78 -9.39 10.44 17.93
CA TYR A 78 -9.50 11.04 19.26
C TYR A 78 -10.27 12.36 19.25
N ARG A 79 -9.91 13.30 18.35
CA ARG A 79 -10.61 14.59 18.23
C ARG A 79 -12.06 14.41 17.80
N ASN A 80 -12.36 13.54 16.83
CA ASN A 80 -13.72 13.31 16.34
C ASN A 80 -14.63 12.58 17.35
N LEU A 81 -14.09 11.72 18.21
CA LEU A 81 -14.85 11.04 19.27
C LEU A 81 -14.95 11.85 20.56
N SER A 82 -14.11 12.86 20.73
CA SER A 82 -14.15 13.74 21.90
C SER A 82 -15.39 14.63 21.85
N SER A 83 -16.15 14.64 22.94
CA SER A 83 -17.31 15.52 23.13
C SER A 83 -16.92 16.98 23.43
N LYS A 84 -15.64 17.25 23.64
CA LYS A 84 -15.09 18.58 23.94
C LYS A 84 -14.01 18.97 22.95
N GLU A 85 -13.87 20.27 22.73
CA GLU A 85 -12.73 20.81 22.00
C GLU A 85 -11.43 20.46 22.74
N VAL A 86 -10.54 19.75 22.04
CA VAL A 86 -9.23 19.36 22.56
C VAL A 86 -8.19 20.35 22.03
N SER A 87 -7.40 20.93 22.93
CA SER A 87 -6.31 21.82 22.57
C SER A 87 -5.21 21.12 21.77
N GLU A 88 -4.58 21.85 20.85
CA GLU A 88 -3.49 21.33 20.01
C GLU A 88 -2.33 20.78 20.84
N ALA A 89 -1.98 21.44 21.95
CA ALA A 89 -0.93 20.98 22.85
C ALA A 89 -1.24 19.60 23.48
N SER A 90 -2.52 19.31 23.74
CA SER A 90 -2.95 18.01 24.24
C SER A 90 -2.92 16.96 23.13
N LEU A 91 -3.33 17.29 21.91
CA LEU A 91 -3.27 16.39 20.76
C LEU A 91 -1.83 15.97 20.46
N VAL A 92 -0.86 16.89 20.51
CA VAL A 92 0.56 16.57 20.32
C VAL A 92 1.07 15.62 21.41
N LYS A 93 0.68 15.83 22.68
CA LYS A 93 1.07 14.93 23.80
C LYS A 93 0.50 13.53 23.60
N ILE A 94 -0.78 13.42 23.26
CA ILE A 94 -1.44 12.14 22.99
C ILE A 94 -0.79 11.47 21.77
N GLY A 95 -0.53 12.24 20.73
CA GLY A 95 0.14 11.75 19.52
C GLY A 95 1.51 11.16 19.79
N ARG A 96 2.33 11.81 20.63
CA ARG A 96 3.63 11.26 21.04
C ARG A 96 3.49 9.95 21.82
N ASN A 97 2.48 9.82 22.67
CA ASN A 97 2.22 8.58 23.40
C ASN A 97 1.77 7.46 22.45
N VAL A 98 0.87 7.76 21.51
CA VAL A 98 0.41 6.81 20.48
C VAL A 98 1.56 6.35 19.61
N ALA A 99 2.44 7.28 19.22
CA ALA A 99 3.66 6.96 18.47
C ALA A 99 4.52 5.93 19.23
N TRP A 100 4.85 6.19 20.49
CA TRP A 100 5.61 5.26 21.33
C TRP A 100 4.94 3.89 21.48
N ILE A 101 3.63 3.87 21.77
CA ILE A 101 2.87 2.62 21.91
C ILE A 101 2.85 1.84 20.60
N SER A 102 2.68 2.52 19.45
CA SER A 102 2.67 1.86 18.14
C SER A 102 4.00 1.17 17.82
N VAL A 103 5.14 1.80 18.15
CA VAL A 103 6.47 1.21 17.99
C VAL A 103 6.64 0.02 18.93
N LEU A 104 6.20 0.12 20.18
CA LEU A 104 6.26 -0.98 21.14
C LEU A 104 5.47 -2.20 20.66
N ILE A 105 4.24 -2.00 20.19
CA ILE A 105 3.41 -3.06 19.61
C ILE A 105 4.11 -3.66 18.38
N ALA A 106 4.66 -2.83 17.49
CA ALA A 106 5.36 -3.31 16.30
C ALA A 106 6.56 -4.20 16.66
N VAL A 107 7.37 -3.83 17.66
CA VAL A 107 8.52 -4.64 18.13
C VAL A 107 8.07 -5.98 18.70
N ILE A 108 7.01 -6.01 19.50
CA ILE A 108 6.47 -7.24 20.10
C ILE A 108 5.90 -8.17 19.01
N CYS A 109 5.21 -7.61 18.02
CA CYS A 109 4.56 -8.37 16.95
C CYS A 109 5.51 -8.77 15.81
N ALA A 110 6.66 -8.13 15.65
CA ALA A 110 7.56 -8.36 14.51
C ALA A 110 8.01 -9.83 14.39
N LYS A 111 8.53 -10.42 15.47
CA LYS A 111 9.04 -11.81 15.44
C LYS A 111 7.93 -12.86 15.24
N PRO A 112 6.80 -12.82 15.97
CA PRO A 112 5.73 -13.80 15.75
C PRO A 112 5.09 -13.75 14.37
N LEU A 113 4.96 -12.56 13.77
CA LEU A 113 4.28 -12.39 12.48
C LEU A 113 5.19 -12.64 11.28
N LEU A 114 6.44 -12.18 11.33
CA LEU A 114 7.38 -12.26 10.20
C LEU A 114 8.40 -13.39 10.34
N GLY A 115 8.60 -13.91 11.56
CA GLY A 115 9.68 -14.84 11.87
C GLY A 115 9.61 -16.19 11.15
N SER A 116 8.44 -16.60 10.66
CA SER A 116 8.21 -17.87 9.95
C SER A 116 7.98 -17.71 8.44
N MET A 117 7.96 -16.48 7.91
CA MET A 117 7.66 -16.22 6.50
C MET A 117 8.94 -16.27 5.66
N GLU A 118 8.85 -16.85 4.46
CA GLU A 118 9.97 -16.93 3.50
C GLU A 118 10.35 -15.55 2.92
N SER A 119 9.38 -14.63 2.84
CA SER A 119 9.56 -13.25 2.39
C SER A 119 8.62 -12.29 3.10
N ALA A 120 9.19 -11.26 3.73
CA ALA A 120 8.44 -10.16 4.34
C ALA A 120 7.62 -9.36 3.32
N PHE A 121 8.10 -9.26 2.06
CA PHE A 121 7.36 -8.59 1.00
C PHE A 121 6.02 -9.29 0.72
N GLN A 122 6.04 -10.62 0.58
CA GLN A 122 4.82 -11.40 0.36
C GLN A 122 3.85 -11.27 1.53
N TYR A 123 4.36 -11.26 2.77
CA TYR A 123 3.55 -11.02 3.95
C TYR A 123 2.86 -9.65 3.89
N ILE A 124 3.61 -8.58 3.62
CA ILE A 124 3.07 -7.21 3.52
C ILE A 124 2.00 -7.14 2.43
N GLN A 125 2.25 -7.70 1.25
CA GLN A 125 1.30 -7.69 0.14
C GLN A 125 0.03 -8.49 0.45
N ASN A 126 0.18 -9.66 1.06
CA ASN A 126 -0.93 -10.51 1.46
C ASN A 126 -1.79 -9.84 2.55
N PHE A 127 -1.16 -9.22 3.55
CA PHE A 127 -1.83 -8.53 4.66
C PHE A 127 -2.52 -7.24 4.20
N THR A 128 -1.83 -6.39 3.45
CA THR A 128 -2.44 -5.16 2.89
C THR A 128 -3.58 -5.49 1.93
N GLY A 129 -3.46 -6.61 1.20
CA GLY A 129 -4.49 -7.14 0.31
C GLY A 129 -5.84 -7.44 0.96
N PHE A 130 -5.94 -7.52 2.30
CA PHE A 130 -7.25 -7.63 2.97
C PHE A 130 -8.06 -6.33 2.87
N PHE A 131 -7.38 -5.17 2.86
CA PHE A 131 -7.99 -3.85 2.96
C PHE A 131 -7.95 -3.08 1.64
N THR A 132 -6.87 -3.23 0.85
CA THR A 132 -6.66 -2.49 -0.40
C THR A 132 -7.83 -2.57 -1.39
N PRO A 133 -8.44 -3.74 -1.67
CA PRO A 133 -9.54 -3.82 -2.62
C PRO A 133 -10.74 -2.93 -2.25
N GLY A 134 -11.17 -2.99 -0.98
CA GLY A 134 -12.29 -2.19 -0.48
C GLY A 134 -11.98 -0.69 -0.51
N ILE A 135 -10.79 -0.30 -0.01
CA ILE A 135 -10.36 1.11 -0.06
C ILE A 135 -10.32 1.63 -1.50
N LEU A 136 -9.83 0.82 -2.44
CA LEU A 136 -9.82 1.17 -3.86
C LEU A 136 -11.23 1.39 -4.41
N VAL A 137 -12.20 0.52 -4.08
CA VAL A 137 -13.60 0.71 -4.47
C VAL A 137 -14.14 2.04 -3.91
N ILE A 138 -13.91 2.32 -2.63
CA ILE A 138 -14.36 3.55 -1.97
C ILE A 138 -13.83 4.78 -2.73
N PHE A 139 -12.53 4.83 -3.03
CA PHE A 139 -11.93 5.96 -3.75
C PHE A 139 -12.43 6.08 -5.19
N LEU A 140 -12.53 4.99 -5.93
CA LEU A 140 -13.01 5.02 -7.31
C LEU A 140 -14.46 5.51 -7.37
N VAL A 141 -15.31 5.01 -6.48
CA VAL A 141 -16.71 5.41 -6.40
C VAL A 141 -16.84 6.87 -5.95
N ALA A 142 -16.05 7.32 -4.97
CA ALA A 142 -16.06 8.71 -4.52
C ALA A 142 -15.60 9.71 -5.60
N LEU A 143 -14.60 9.35 -6.41
CA LEU A 143 -14.04 10.22 -7.44
C LEU A 143 -14.84 10.21 -8.75
N PHE A 144 -15.31 9.05 -9.17
CA PHE A 144 -15.87 8.86 -10.52
C PHE A 144 -17.38 8.61 -10.54
N TRP A 145 -18.03 8.38 -9.38
CA TRP A 145 -19.45 8.05 -9.33
C TRP A 145 -20.29 8.99 -8.46
N ASN A 146 -20.95 9.94 -9.13
CA ASN A 146 -21.82 10.95 -8.53
C ASN A 146 -23.14 10.43 -7.89
N ARG A 147 -23.39 9.12 -7.84
CA ARG A 147 -24.57 8.53 -7.16
C ARG A 147 -24.21 7.68 -5.94
N ALA A 148 -22.92 7.60 -5.61
CA ALA A 148 -22.46 6.92 -4.42
C ALA A 148 -23.11 7.49 -3.16
N THR A 149 -23.57 6.62 -2.27
CA THR A 149 -24.11 7.01 -0.96
C THR A 149 -23.20 6.51 0.15
N THR A 150 -23.25 7.16 1.32
CA THR A 150 -22.51 6.72 2.52
C THR A 150 -22.77 5.26 2.85
N LEU A 151 -24.02 4.79 2.71
CA LEU A 151 -24.34 3.37 2.96
C LEU A 151 -23.72 2.44 1.92
N SER A 152 -23.78 2.79 0.63
CA SER A 152 -23.18 1.96 -0.44
C SER A 152 -21.67 1.78 -0.24
N VAL A 153 -20.98 2.85 0.15
CA VAL A 153 -19.55 2.87 0.44
C VAL A 153 -19.23 2.04 1.69
N LEU A 154 -20.04 2.18 2.74
CA LEU A 154 -19.91 1.37 3.96
C LEU A 154 -20.12 -0.12 3.70
N ILE A 155 -21.14 -0.48 2.91
CA ILE A 155 -21.40 -1.87 2.51
C ILE A 155 -20.22 -2.40 1.70
N ALA A 156 -19.70 -1.65 0.74
CA ALA A 156 -18.51 -2.05 -0.02
C ALA A 156 -17.31 -2.35 0.90
N ALA A 157 -17.06 -1.48 1.88
CA ALA A 157 -15.97 -1.64 2.84
C ALA A 157 -16.13 -2.91 3.70
N ILE A 158 -17.31 -3.12 4.26
CA ILE A 158 -17.62 -4.29 5.09
C ILE A 158 -17.56 -5.57 4.25
N THR A 159 -18.19 -5.59 3.08
CA THR A 159 -18.12 -6.72 2.15
C THR A 159 -16.68 -7.03 1.80
N SER A 160 -15.84 -6.03 1.53
CA SER A 160 -14.42 -6.26 1.22
C SER A 160 -13.71 -6.96 2.37
N LEU A 161 -13.86 -6.48 3.60
CA LEU A 161 -13.16 -7.06 4.75
C LEU A 161 -13.63 -8.48 5.05
N VAL A 162 -14.95 -8.68 5.10
CA VAL A 162 -15.57 -9.99 5.39
C VAL A 162 -15.21 -11.00 4.30
N LEU A 163 -15.33 -10.63 3.03
CA LEU A 163 -15.01 -11.52 1.92
C LEU A 163 -13.52 -11.86 1.85
N SER A 164 -12.63 -10.87 2.07
CA SER A 164 -11.18 -11.13 2.18
C SER A 164 -10.88 -12.17 3.26
N PHE A 165 -11.51 -12.03 4.43
CA PHE A 165 -11.33 -12.96 5.54
C PHE A 165 -11.92 -14.36 5.25
N LEU A 166 -13.12 -14.43 4.65
CA LEU A 166 -13.73 -15.70 4.27
C LEU A 166 -12.90 -16.45 3.23
N ILE A 167 -12.42 -15.78 2.19
CA ILE A 167 -11.57 -16.42 1.17
C ILE A 167 -10.26 -16.90 1.82
N PHE A 168 -9.66 -16.11 2.72
CA PHE A 168 -8.47 -16.54 3.46
C PHE A 168 -8.71 -17.82 4.29
N LEU A 169 -9.89 -17.99 4.88
CA LEU A 169 -10.23 -19.17 5.68
C LEU A 169 -10.59 -20.40 4.84
N PHE A 170 -11.39 -20.22 3.78
CA PHE A 170 -11.98 -21.33 3.00
C PHE A 170 -11.21 -21.68 1.73
N ALA A 171 -10.37 -20.78 1.22
CA ALA A 171 -9.53 -21.00 0.04
C ALA A 171 -8.11 -20.44 0.27
N PRO A 172 -7.37 -20.96 1.27
CA PRO A 172 -6.04 -20.47 1.62
C PRO A 172 -5.02 -20.64 0.48
N ASP A 173 -5.21 -21.63 -0.39
CA ASP A 173 -4.35 -21.90 -1.54
C ASP A 173 -4.52 -20.89 -2.69
N LEU A 174 -5.55 -20.04 -2.63
CA LEU A 174 -5.77 -19.01 -3.64
C LEU A 174 -4.73 -17.89 -3.51
N PRO A 175 -3.95 -17.59 -4.58
CA PRO A 175 -2.96 -16.52 -4.54
C PRO A 175 -3.59 -15.18 -4.17
N PHE A 176 -2.91 -14.41 -3.32
CA PHE A 176 -3.44 -13.15 -2.77
C PHE A 176 -3.87 -12.14 -3.85
N ILE A 177 -3.19 -12.11 -5.01
CA ILE A 177 -3.55 -11.22 -6.13
C ILE A 177 -4.93 -11.57 -6.70
N HIS A 178 -5.22 -12.87 -6.90
CA HIS A 178 -6.53 -13.32 -7.37
C HIS A 178 -7.61 -13.05 -6.32
N ARG A 179 -7.29 -13.30 -5.03
CA ARG A 179 -8.19 -12.93 -3.92
C ARG A 179 -8.53 -11.43 -3.95
N MET A 180 -7.53 -10.57 -4.07
CA MET A 180 -7.73 -9.12 -4.14
C MET A 180 -8.63 -8.70 -5.30
N ALA A 181 -8.44 -9.29 -6.49
CA ALA A 181 -9.27 -9.02 -7.66
C ALA A 181 -10.73 -9.43 -7.45
N ILE A 182 -10.97 -10.63 -6.90
CA ILE A 182 -12.30 -11.12 -6.58
C ILE A 182 -12.98 -10.19 -5.57
N VAL A 183 -12.28 -9.86 -4.47
CA VAL A 183 -12.82 -8.98 -3.43
C VAL A 183 -13.15 -7.60 -3.98
N PHE A 184 -12.30 -7.03 -4.83
CA PHE A 184 -12.53 -5.75 -5.49
C PHE A 184 -13.83 -5.77 -6.31
N LEU A 185 -14.00 -6.78 -7.17
CA LEU A 185 -15.17 -6.91 -8.03
C LEU A 185 -16.46 -7.11 -7.23
N PHE A 186 -16.45 -7.99 -6.22
CA PHE A 186 -17.63 -8.24 -5.38
C PHE A 186 -17.99 -7.04 -4.49
N SER A 187 -17.00 -6.36 -3.92
CA SER A 187 -17.22 -5.13 -3.15
C SER A 187 -17.82 -4.02 -4.02
N GLY A 188 -17.29 -3.83 -5.24
CA GLY A 188 -17.83 -2.88 -6.22
C GLY A 188 -19.26 -3.24 -6.65
N LEU A 189 -19.54 -4.52 -6.86
CA LEU A 189 -20.87 -5.01 -7.20
C LEU A 189 -21.88 -4.79 -6.06
N MET A 190 -21.51 -5.06 -4.82
CA MET A 190 -22.37 -4.79 -3.65
C MET A 190 -22.63 -3.30 -3.45
N CYS A 191 -21.62 -2.46 -3.67
CA CYS A 191 -21.80 -1.02 -3.71
C CYS A 191 -22.83 -0.64 -4.78
N PHE A 192 -22.67 -1.16 -5.99
CA PHE A 192 -23.57 -0.87 -7.10
C PHE A 192 -25.02 -1.29 -6.82
N ILE A 193 -25.22 -2.51 -6.33
CA ILE A 193 -26.52 -3.05 -5.95
C ILE A 193 -27.18 -2.14 -4.90
N THR A 194 -26.42 -1.73 -3.86
CA THR A 194 -26.94 -0.86 -2.80
C THR A 194 -27.45 0.47 -3.36
N VAL A 195 -26.68 1.11 -4.26
CA VAL A 195 -27.09 2.37 -4.90
C VAL A 195 -28.41 2.21 -5.67
N GLN A 196 -28.57 1.09 -6.38
CA GLN A 196 -29.79 0.81 -7.13
C GLN A 196 -31.01 0.55 -6.23
N PHE A 197 -30.82 -0.21 -5.14
CA PHE A 197 -31.87 -0.43 -4.15
C PHE A 197 -32.33 0.87 -3.49
N GLN A 198 -31.39 1.77 -3.20
CA GLN A 198 -31.70 3.08 -2.63
C GLN A 198 -32.30 4.05 -3.65
N ARG A 199 -32.27 3.72 -4.95
CA ARG A 199 -32.59 4.63 -6.05
C ARG A 199 -31.90 5.98 -5.85
N ALA A 200 -30.63 5.94 -5.45
CA ALA A 200 -29.92 7.12 -4.98
C ALA A 200 -29.86 8.19 -6.06
N LYS A 201 -30.27 9.40 -5.68
CA LYS A 201 -30.09 10.59 -6.52
C LYS A 201 -28.67 11.12 -6.39
N ILE A 202 -28.30 12.02 -7.29
CA ILE A 202 -27.02 12.71 -7.24
C ILE A 202 -26.92 13.46 -5.92
N HIS A 203 -25.79 13.32 -5.24
CA HIS A 203 -25.52 13.93 -3.95
C HIS A 203 -24.92 15.33 -4.12
N ASN A 204 -25.17 16.23 -3.17
CA ASN A 204 -24.73 17.63 -3.27
C ASN A 204 -23.20 17.79 -3.26
N ASN A 205 -22.47 16.85 -2.65
CA ASN A 205 -21.01 16.84 -2.59
C ASN A 205 -20.38 15.96 -3.68
N ALA A 206 -21.14 15.61 -4.72
CA ALA A 206 -20.63 14.79 -5.80
C ALA A 206 -19.54 15.51 -6.59
N ILE A 207 -18.47 14.79 -6.91
CA ILE A 207 -17.46 15.26 -7.85
C ILE A 207 -18.02 15.09 -9.26
N PHE A 208 -18.24 16.20 -9.96
CA PHE A 208 -18.65 16.18 -11.36
C PHE A 208 -17.42 16.20 -12.25
N LEU A 209 -17.21 15.12 -13.01
CA LEU A 209 -16.07 14.99 -13.91
C LEU A 209 -16.03 16.07 -15.00
N ASN A 210 -17.16 16.69 -15.32
CA ASN A 210 -17.24 17.79 -16.30
C ASN A 210 -16.47 19.04 -15.84
N ASP A 211 -16.28 19.21 -14.53
CA ASP A 211 -15.53 20.34 -13.97
C ASP A 211 -14.02 20.06 -13.94
N ILE A 212 -13.60 18.84 -14.24
CA ILE A 212 -12.21 18.39 -14.18
C ILE A 212 -11.64 18.31 -15.60
N ASN A 213 -10.59 19.09 -15.85
CA ASN A 213 -9.87 19.02 -17.11
C ASN A 213 -8.82 17.90 -17.08
N PHE A 214 -9.07 16.82 -17.84
CA PHE A 214 -8.12 15.71 -18.01
C PHE A 214 -7.16 15.89 -19.20
N VAL A 215 -7.18 17.05 -19.89
CA VAL A 215 -6.28 17.32 -21.01
C VAL A 215 -4.84 17.38 -20.51
N THR A 216 -3.99 16.53 -21.09
CA THR A 216 -2.57 16.44 -20.80
C THR A 216 -1.74 17.13 -21.88
N SER A 217 -0.54 17.59 -21.51
CA SER A 217 0.38 18.20 -22.47
C SER A 217 0.91 17.19 -23.49
N LYS A 218 1.27 17.65 -24.70
CA LYS A 218 1.88 16.79 -25.73
C LYS A 218 3.11 16.05 -25.20
N SER A 219 3.95 16.73 -24.43
CA SER A 219 5.14 16.14 -23.80
C SER A 219 4.75 15.00 -22.85
N PHE A 220 3.74 15.17 -22.01
CA PHE A 220 3.24 14.10 -21.15
C PHE A 220 2.83 12.87 -21.97
N ASN A 221 2.05 13.06 -23.04
CA ASN A 221 1.54 11.97 -23.87
C ASN A 221 2.65 11.19 -24.59
N VAL A 222 3.63 11.89 -25.17
CA VAL A 222 4.78 11.25 -25.83
C VAL A 222 5.57 10.41 -24.82
N ASN A 223 5.87 10.96 -23.64
CA ASN A 223 6.59 10.22 -22.60
C ASN A 223 5.80 9.00 -22.09
N THR A 224 4.47 9.09 -22.03
CA THR A 224 3.61 7.95 -21.65
C THR A 224 3.72 6.82 -22.68
N ILE A 225 3.66 7.15 -23.98
CA ILE A 225 3.83 6.16 -25.06
C ILE A 225 5.20 5.49 -24.96
N VAL A 226 6.26 6.25 -24.71
CA VAL A 226 7.62 5.69 -24.54
C VAL A 226 7.67 4.72 -23.37
N ILE A 227 7.15 5.08 -22.20
CA ILE A 227 7.14 4.20 -21.02
C ILE A 227 6.34 2.92 -21.29
N VAL A 228 5.15 3.05 -21.88
CA VAL A 228 4.31 1.89 -22.22
C VAL A 228 5.01 1.00 -23.25
N GLY A 229 5.64 1.58 -24.28
CA GLY A 229 6.41 0.84 -25.27
C GLY A 229 7.58 0.08 -24.67
N LEU A 230 8.35 0.71 -23.76
CA LEU A 230 9.43 0.05 -23.04
C LEU A 230 8.94 -1.12 -22.20
N LEU A 231 7.80 -0.96 -21.50
CA LEU A 231 7.20 -2.05 -20.74
C LEU A 231 6.76 -3.19 -21.65
N VAL A 232 6.08 -2.89 -22.76
CA VAL A 232 5.66 -3.93 -23.74
C VAL A 232 6.87 -4.70 -24.27
N ILE A 233 7.94 -4.00 -24.67
CA ILE A 233 9.17 -4.64 -25.15
C ILE A 233 9.78 -5.52 -24.05
N PHE A 234 9.88 -5.01 -22.82
CA PHE A 234 10.46 -5.75 -21.71
C PHE A 234 9.67 -7.03 -21.40
N TYR A 235 8.34 -6.95 -21.34
CA TYR A 235 7.48 -8.12 -21.13
C TYR A 235 7.52 -9.10 -22.31
N PHE A 236 7.65 -8.61 -23.55
CA PHE A 236 7.75 -9.47 -24.73
C PHE A 236 9.09 -10.20 -24.83
N LEU A 237 10.20 -9.53 -24.46
CA LEU A 237 11.54 -10.14 -24.50
C LEU A 237 11.78 -11.19 -23.41
N LEU A 238 11.06 -11.09 -22.29
CA LEU A 238 11.20 -11.98 -21.13
C LEU A 238 10.09 -13.05 -21.03
N TRP A 239 9.18 -13.08 -22.00
CA TRP A 239 8.18 -14.14 -22.15
C TRP A 239 8.78 -15.33 -22.90
#